data_AF-A0A523RW30-F1
#
_entry.id   AF-A0A523RW30-F1
#
_cell.length_a   1.000
_cell.length_b   1.000
_cell.length_c   1.000
_cell.angle_alpha   90.00
_cell.angle_beta   90.00
_cell.angle_gamma   90.00
#
_symmetry.space_group_name_H-M   'P 1'
#
loop_
_entity.id
_entity.type
_entity.pdbx_description
1 polymer ?
#
loop_
_entity_poly.entity_id
_entity_poly.type
_entity_poly.pdbx_seq_one_letter_code
_entity_poly.pdbx_strand_id
1 'polypeptide(L)'
;EIKLRYPREWEIWNKRPAELRLPKRETLSSVQERSLGAIRRILNENNNRRVIAVTHVAVIRCLILFFKNLDLNLYKGIDVPNSSIFELKFSTGLIKLNSVIRI
;
A
#
# COMPACT_ATOMS: atom_id res chain seq x y z
N GLU A 1 -11.62 -6.86 -20.68
CA GLU A 1 -12.94 -7.22 -20.10
C GLU A 1 -13.57 -6.09 -19.27
N ILE A 2 -12.97 -5.66 -18.16
CA ILE A 2 -13.58 -4.69 -17.21
C ILE A 2 -13.98 -3.35 -17.86
N LYS A 3 -13.11 -2.76 -18.70
CA LYS A 3 -13.39 -1.49 -19.39
C LYS A 3 -14.72 -1.48 -20.17
N LEU A 4 -15.10 -2.62 -20.76
CA LEU A 4 -16.32 -2.74 -21.57
C LEU A 4 -17.57 -2.92 -20.70
N ARG A 5 -17.46 -3.68 -19.60
CA ARG A 5 -18.60 -3.99 -18.72
C ARG A 5 -18.86 -2.93 -17.65
N TYR A 6 -17.83 -2.23 -17.21
CA TYR A 6 -17.87 -1.26 -16.11
C TYR A 6 -17.06 0.00 -16.47
N PRO A 7 -17.48 0.75 -17.50
CA PRO A 7 -16.67 1.85 -18.05
C PRO A 7 -16.41 2.97 -17.03
N ARG A 8 -17.40 3.28 -16.18
CA ARG A 8 -17.29 4.33 -15.15
C ARG A 8 -16.32 3.95 -14.04
N GLU A 9 -16.47 2.75 -13.48
CA GLU A 9 -15.60 2.21 -12.45
C GLU A 9 -14.17 2.06 -12.97
N TRP A 10 -14.04 1.63 -14.23
CA TRP A 10 -12.76 1.56 -14.91
C TRP A 10 -12.10 2.93 -15.04
N GLU A 11 -12.85 3.97 -15.40
CA GLU A 11 -12.32 5.33 -15.48
C GLU A 11 -11.85 5.84 -14.11
N ILE A 12 -12.69 5.70 -13.07
CA ILE A 12 -12.33 6.11 -11.70
C ILE A 12 -11.08 5.34 -11.23
N TRP A 13 -11.04 4.02 -11.46
CA TRP A 13 -9.89 3.18 -11.08
C TRP A 13 -8.57 3.61 -11.74
N ASN A 14 -8.62 4.15 -12.97
CA ASN A 14 -7.41 4.56 -13.67
C ASN A 14 -7.03 6.02 -13.42
N LYS A 15 -7.99 6.91 -13.14
CA LYS A 15 -7.74 8.34 -12.95
C LYS A 15 -7.68 8.76 -11.47
N ARG A 16 -8.65 8.31 -10.66
CA ARG A 16 -8.82 8.69 -9.25
C ARG A 16 -9.13 7.45 -8.39
N PRO A 17 -8.18 6.51 -8.29
CA PRO A 17 -8.44 5.19 -7.70
C PRO A 17 -8.87 5.24 -6.23
N ALA A 18 -8.49 6.28 -5.48
CA ALA A 18 -8.88 6.42 -4.07
C ALA A 18 -10.38 6.70 -3.89
N GLU A 19 -11.04 7.20 -4.93
CA GLU A 19 -12.47 7.54 -4.95
C GLU A 19 -13.36 6.37 -5.36
N LEU A 20 -12.77 5.28 -5.87
CA LEU A 20 -13.56 4.11 -6.25
C LEU A 20 -14.23 3.52 -5.01
N ARG A 21 -15.55 3.33 -5.10
CA ARG A 21 -16.39 2.65 -4.12
C ARG A 21 -17.18 1.59 -4.86
N LEU A 22 -17.03 0.33 -4.44
CA LEU A 22 -17.78 -0.79 -4.99
C LEU A 22 -18.54 -1.49 -3.85
N PRO A 23 -19.81 -1.87 -4.05
CA PRO A 23 -20.55 -2.61 -3.03
C PRO A 23 -19.82 -3.88 -2.59
N LYS A 24 -19.77 -4.11 -1.27
CA LYS A 24 -19.14 -5.31 -0.66
C LYS A 24 -17.63 -5.46 -0.93
N ARG A 25 -16.93 -4.36 -1.27
CA ARG A 25 -15.47 -4.36 -1.50
C ARG A 25 -14.80 -3.32 -0.62
N GLU A 26 -13.55 -3.58 -0.27
CA GLU A 26 -12.71 -2.60 0.43
C GLU A 26 -12.40 -1.39 -0.46
N THR A 27 -12.26 -0.23 0.17
CA THR A 27 -11.69 0.96 -0.45
C THR A 27 -10.18 0.97 -0.30
N LEU A 28 -9.44 1.73 -1.11
CA LEU A 28 -7.99 1.87 -0.91
C LEU A 28 -7.63 2.45 0.47
N SER A 29 -8.48 3.32 1.02
CA SER A 29 -8.30 3.87 2.38
C SER A 29 -8.47 2.77 3.43
N SER A 30 -9.48 1.91 3.31
CA SER A 30 -9.69 0.76 4.21
C SER A 30 -8.53 -0.23 4.15
N VAL A 31 -8.01 -0.51 2.95
CA VAL A 31 -6.81 -1.35 2.76
C VAL A 31 -5.60 -0.72 3.44
N GLN A 32 -5.38 0.58 3.27
CA GLN A 32 -4.28 1.30 3.91
C GLN A 32 -4.40 1.23 5.44
N GLU A 33 -5.57 1.54 5.99
CA GLU A 33 -5.83 1.54 7.43
C GLU A 33 -5.55 0.18 8.07
N ARG A 34 -6.11 -0.92 7.53
CA ARG A 34 -5.86 -2.26 8.08
C ARG A 34 -4.39 -2.68 7.95
N SER A 35 -3.72 -2.22 6.90
CA SER A 35 -2.30 -2.53 6.67
C SER A 35 -1.42 -1.82 7.69
N LEU A 36 -1.73 -0.57 8.04
CA LEU A 36 -1.07 0.18 9.11
C LEU A 36 -1.31 -0.46 10.47
N GLY A 37 -2.53 -0.96 10.72
CA GLY A 37 -2.84 -1.75 11.91
C GLY A 37 -1.95 -2.99 12.03
N ALA A 38 -1.74 -3.72 10.93
CA ALA A 38 -0.84 -4.86 10.89
C ALA A 38 0.63 -4.47 11.15
N ILE A 39 1.12 -3.38 10.54
CA ILE A 39 2.47 -2.86 10.79
C ILE A 39 2.65 -2.50 12.27
N ARG A 40 1.69 -1.79 12.87
CA ARG A 40 1.75 -1.43 14.30
C ARG A 40 1.82 -2.66 15.20
N ARG A 41 1.05 -3.71 14.89
CA ARG A 41 1.11 -4.99 15.62
C ARG A 41 2.50 -5.64 15.50
N ILE A 42 3.03 -5.74 14.28
CA ILE A 42 4.36 -6.33 14.04
C ILE A 42 5.43 -5.59 14.85
N LEU A 43 5.41 -4.26 14.87
CA LEU A 43 6.37 -3.45 15.63
C LEU A 43 6.27 -3.69 17.13
N ASN A 44 5.05 -3.76 17.67
CA ASN A 44 4.82 -3.98 19.10
C ASN A 44 5.30 -5.38 19.53
N GLU A 45 5.12 -6.39 18.68
CA GLU A 45 5.49 -7.79 18.98
C GLU A 45 6.99 -8.09 18.74
N ASN A 46 7.68 -7.27 17.95
CA ASN A 46 9.05 -7.54 17.48
C ASN A 46 10.03 -6.40 17.76
N ASN A 47 10.06 -5.91 19.00
CA ASN A 47 10.94 -4.81 19.39
C ASN A 47 12.41 -5.11 19.06
N ASN A 48 13.08 -4.18 18.35
CA ASN A 48 14.48 -4.28 17.89
C ASN A 48 14.85 -5.51 17.03
N ARG A 49 13.88 -6.17 16.38
CA ARG A 49 14.14 -7.29 15.46
C ARG A 49 13.90 -6.91 14.00
N ARG A 50 14.57 -7.60 13.07
CA ARG A 50 14.26 -7.55 11.64
C ARG A 50 13.17 -8.57 11.33
N VAL A 51 12.12 -8.11 10.66
CA VAL A 51 10.98 -8.94 10.24
C VAL A 51 10.83 -8.85 8.73
N ILE A 52 10.54 -9.98 8.09
CA ILE A 52 10.12 -10.02 6.68
C ILE A 52 8.62 -10.29 6.66
N ALA A 53 7.88 -9.44 5.95
CA ALA A 53 6.46 -9.62 5.69
C ALA A 53 6.24 -9.80 4.18
N VAL A 54 5.52 -10.86 3.80
CA VAL A 54 5.16 -11.14 2.40
C VAL A 54 3.71 -10.74 2.20
N THR A 55 3.44 -9.96 1.15
CA THR A 55 2.10 -9.44 0.87
C THR A 55 1.91 -9.12 -0.61
N HIS A 56 0.80 -8.48 -0.95
CA HIS A 56 0.40 -8.17 -2.32
C HIS A 56 0.67 -6.71 -2.68
N VAL A 57 0.78 -6.45 -3.99
CA VAL A 57 1.01 -5.12 -4.57
C VAL A 57 0.08 -4.02 -4.02
N ALA A 58 -1.20 -4.34 -3.77
CA ALA A 58 -2.16 -3.36 -3.26
C ALA A 58 -1.79 -2.83 -1.88
N VAL A 59 -1.35 -3.72 -0.99
CA VAL A 59 -0.89 -3.38 0.37
C VAL A 59 0.39 -2.55 0.29
N ILE A 60 1.36 -2.99 -0.51
CA ILE A 60 2.66 -2.32 -0.67
C ILE A 60 2.47 -0.88 -1.15
N ARG A 61 1.65 -0.66 -2.19
CA ARG A 61 1.36 0.68 -2.71
C ARG A 61 0.72 1.59 -1.67
N CYS A 62 -0.30 1.10 -0.96
CA CYS A 62 -0.96 1.85 0.09
C CYS A 62 0.01 2.26 1.22
N LEU A 63 0.92 1.37 1.62
CA LEU A 63 1.94 1.65 2.64
C LEU A 63 3.00 2.65 2.15
N ILE A 64 3.49 2.50 0.91
CA ILE A 64 4.46 3.44 0.32
C ILE A 64 3.90 4.86 0.31
N LEU A 65 2.65 5.02 -0.15
CA LEU A 65 2.00 6.34 -0.21
C LEU A 65 1.83 6.93 1.20
N PHE A 66 1.41 6.11 2.16
CA PHE A 66 1.28 6.55 3.55
C PHE A 66 2.61 7.06 4.11
N PHE A 67 3.67 6.24 4.05
CA PHE A 67 4.97 6.59 4.62
C PHE A 67 5.70 7.71 3.87
N LYS A 68 5.32 7.98 2.62
CA LYS A 68 5.78 9.15 1.87
C LYS A 68 4.89 10.39 2.03
N ASN A 69 3.81 10.30 2.79
CA ASN A 69 2.79 11.37 2.93
C ASN A 69 2.25 11.82 1.56
N LEU A 70 1.91 10.86 0.70
CA LEU A 70 1.40 11.07 -0.66
C LEU A 70 -0.07 10.68 -0.78
N ASP A 71 -0.78 11.34 -1.69
CA ASP A 71 -2.20 11.09 -1.97
C ASP A 71 -2.44 9.66 -2.52
N LEU A 72 -3.48 8.99 -2.03
CA LEU A 72 -3.86 7.64 -2.48
C LEU A 72 -4.24 7.57 -3.96
N ASN A 73 -4.60 8.67 -4.61
CA ASN A 73 -4.85 8.71 -6.05
C ASN A 73 -3.58 8.47 -6.87
N LEU A 74 -2.39 8.61 -6.28
CA LEU A 74 -1.12 8.24 -6.91
C LEU A 74 -0.86 6.71 -6.91
N TYR A 75 -1.79 5.89 -6.37
CA TYR A 75 -1.70 4.42 -6.29
C TYR A 75 -1.24 3.74 -7.58
N LYS A 76 -1.76 4.16 -8.73
CA LYS A 76 -1.42 3.56 -10.02
C LYS A 76 -0.01 3.91 -10.52
N GLY A 77 0.59 4.99 -9.99
CA GLY A 77 1.93 5.46 -10.35
C GLY A 77 3.06 4.80 -9.57
N ILE A 78 2.75 4.00 -8.54
CA ILE A 78 3.76 3.30 -7.75
C ILE A 78 4.08 1.95 -8.39
N ASP A 79 5.32 1.78 -8.84
CA ASP A 79 5.82 0.50 -9.37
C ASP A 79 6.21 -0.46 -8.23
N VAL A 80 5.76 -1.70 -8.35
CA VAL A 80 6.01 -2.78 -7.38
C VAL A 80 6.22 -4.07 -8.18
N PRO A 81 7.47 -4.33 -8.62
CA PRO A 81 7.80 -5.56 -9.32
C PRO A 81 7.58 -6.79 -8.43
N ASN A 82 7.31 -7.94 -9.06
CA ASN A 82 7.26 -9.21 -8.34
C ASN A 82 8.61 -9.48 -7.65
N SER A 83 8.55 -10.06 -6.45
CA SER A 83 9.73 -10.42 -5.63
C SER A 83 10.66 -9.25 -5.27
N SER A 84 10.18 -8.00 -5.37
CA SER A 84 10.92 -6.84 -4.89
C SER A 84 10.75 -6.66 -3.37
N ILE A 85 11.79 -6.15 -2.73
CA ILE A 85 11.83 -5.88 -1.28
C ILE A 85 11.70 -4.37 -1.05
N PHE A 86 10.83 -3.98 -0.12
CA PHE A 86 10.68 -2.60 0.33
C PHE A 86 11.10 -2.51 1.79
N GLU A 87 12.15 -1.73 2.10
CA GLU A 87 12.67 -1.61 3.46
C GLU A 87 12.03 -0.42 4.20
N LEU A 88 11.36 -0.73 5.32
CA LEU A 88 10.87 0.24 6.29
C LEU A 88 11.81 0.24 7.50
N LYS A 89 12.39 1.39 7.84
CA LYS A 89 13.18 1.57 9.06
C LYS A 89 12.41 2.39 10.08
N PHE A 90 12.45 1.90 11.31
CA PHE A 90 11.82 2.50 12.48
C PHE A 90 12.91 2.94 13.44
N SER A 91 13.00 4.23 13.70
CA SER A 91 13.89 4.81 14.72
C SER A 91 13.05 5.71 15.61
N THR A 92 13.13 5.53 16.94
CA THR A 92 12.48 6.36 17.99
C THR A 92 11.60 7.51 17.47
N GLY A 93 10.32 7.21 17.20
CA GLY A 93 9.28 8.17 16.81
C GLY A 93 9.12 8.47 15.30
N LEU A 94 10.02 8.01 14.44
CA LEU A 94 10.00 8.29 12.99
C LEU A 94 10.05 6.99 12.17
N ILE A 95 9.15 6.91 11.19
CA ILE A 95 9.10 5.81 10.22
C ILE A 95 9.58 6.35 8.88
N LYS A 96 10.61 5.73 8.29
CA LYS A 96 11.13 6.11 6.98
C LYS A 96 11.16 4.91 6.04
N LEU A 97 10.67 5.10 4.83
CA LEU A 97 10.86 4.17 3.72
C LEU A 97 12.21 4.48 3.06
N ASN A 98 13.16 3.54 3.14
CA ASN A 98 14.54 3.81 2.75
C ASN A 98 14.87 3.42 1.31
N SER A 99 14.41 2.26 0.84
CA SER A 99 14.81 1.77 -0.47
C SER A 99 13.90 0.65 -0.99
N VAL A 100 13.90 0.51 -2.32
CA VAL A 100 13.41 -0.68 -3.03
C VAL A 100 14.63 -1.49 -3.42
N ILE A 101 14.79 -2.69 -2.89
CA ILE A 101 15.84 -3.63 -3.29
C ILE A 101 15.21 -4.60 -4.30
N ARG A 102 15.75 -4.64 -5.51
CA ARG A 102 15.41 -5.65 -6.51
C ARG A 102 16.32 -6.85 -6.27
N ILE A 103 15.74 -8.04 -6.08
CA ILE A 103 16.46 -9.31 -6.03
C ILE A 103 16.77 -9.73 -7.47
#